data_AF-A0A5C6CDD5-F1
#
_entry.id   AF-A0A5C6CDD5-F1
#
_cell.length_a   1.000
_cell.length_b   1.000
_cell.length_c   1.000
_cell.angle_alpha   90.00
_cell.angle_beta   90.00
_cell.angle_gamma   90.00
#
_symmetry.space_group_name_H-M   'P 1'
#
loop_
_entity.id
_entity.type
_entity.pdbx_description
1 polymer ?
#
loop_
_entity_poly.entity_id
_entity_poly.type
_entity_poly.pdbx_seq_one_letter_code
_entity_poly.pdbx_strand_id
1 'polypeptide(L)'
;MIEIARHRALALLSECTGDEIWSVEHCHLRRVPEHWIEEDATPLESGFRSDNQTIYVGKQRVNQYHGVRDVDLAVRIGRALGLDVERITANSLSRRGIVLAIKEAIMDGE
;
A
#
# COMPACT_ATOMS: atom_id res chain seq x y z
N MET A 1 2.67 3.43 19.89
CA MET A 1 3.55 4.62 19.72
C MET A 1 3.48 4.97 18.25
N ILE A 2 3.25 6.23 17.88
CA ILE A 2 3.09 6.61 16.46
C ILE A 2 4.44 6.42 15.76
N GLU A 3 4.58 5.36 14.95
CA GLU A 3 5.84 4.97 14.27
C GLU A 3 6.25 5.94 13.16
N ILE A 4 5.33 6.78 12.69
CA ILE A 4 5.53 7.77 11.64
C ILE A 4 4.72 9.04 11.90
N ALA A 5 5.32 10.22 11.72
CA ALA A 5 4.60 11.47 11.96
C ALA A 5 3.33 11.58 11.08
N ARG A 6 2.21 12.03 11.67
CA ARG A 6 0.89 12.06 11.00
C ARG A 6 0.92 12.68 9.60
N HIS A 7 1.55 13.85 9.44
CA HIS A 7 1.63 14.52 8.14
C HIS A 7 2.32 13.67 7.05
N ARG A 8 3.31 12.86 7.43
CA ARG A 8 4.03 11.97 6.51
C ARG A 8 3.21 10.71 6.20
N ALA A 9 2.49 10.19 7.18
CA ALA A 9 1.52 9.11 6.97
C ALA A 9 0.46 9.52 5.94
N LEU A 10 -0.08 10.75 6.07
CA LEU A 10 -1.05 11.29 5.12
C LEU A 10 -0.46 11.52 3.73
N ALA A 11 0.78 12.01 3.64
CA ALA A 11 1.47 12.18 2.37
C ALA A 11 1.64 10.84 1.65
N LEU A 12 2.12 9.80 2.34
CA LEU A 12 2.23 8.45 1.78
C LEU A 12 0.87 7.90 1.34
N LEU A 13 -0.15 8.00 2.21
CA LEU A 13 -1.49 7.51 1.89
C LEU A 13 -2.08 8.21 0.66
N SER A 14 -1.79 9.51 0.46
CA SER A 14 -2.29 10.25 -0.70
C SER A 14 -1.84 9.63 -2.03
N GLU A 15 -0.66 8.99 -2.04
CA GLU A 15 -0.07 8.35 -3.21
C GLU A 15 -0.56 6.90 -3.40
N CYS A 16 -1.13 6.27 -2.36
CA CYS A 16 -1.73 4.95 -2.50
C CYS A 16 -2.98 5.00 -3.40
N THR A 17 -3.06 4.07 -4.34
CA THR A 17 -4.20 3.87 -5.25
C THR A 17 -4.91 2.53 -5.02
N GLY A 18 -4.20 1.54 -4.46
CA GLY A 18 -4.67 0.20 -4.16
C GLY A 18 -4.30 -0.85 -5.22
N ASP A 19 -3.78 -0.45 -6.38
CA ASP A 19 -3.40 -1.38 -7.44
C ASP A 19 -1.92 -1.27 -7.85
N GLU A 20 -1.14 -0.47 -7.13
CA GLU A 20 0.28 -0.29 -7.43
C GLU A 20 1.18 -1.12 -6.52
N ILE A 21 2.36 -1.44 -7.05
CA ILE A 21 3.44 -2.03 -6.29
C ILE A 21 4.61 -1.04 -6.35
N TRP A 22 5.04 -0.57 -5.20
CA TRP A 22 6.17 0.33 -5.08
C TRP A 22 7.46 -0.48 -5.00
N SER A 23 8.46 -0.11 -5.80
CA SER A 23 9.80 -0.69 -5.63
C SER A 23 10.36 -0.29 -4.27
N VAL A 24 11.28 -1.10 -3.74
CA VAL A 24 12.05 -0.76 -2.54
C VAL A 24 12.70 0.63 -2.67
N GLU A 25 13.30 0.94 -3.83
CA GLU A 25 13.85 2.26 -4.12
C GLU A 25 12.79 3.37 -4.03
N HIS A 26 11.60 3.17 -4.60
CA HIS A 26 10.50 4.11 -4.50
C HIS A 26 10.07 4.32 -3.05
N CYS A 27 9.96 3.25 -2.26
CA CYS A 27 9.65 3.32 -0.84
C CYS A 27 10.70 4.15 -0.08
N HIS A 28 11.99 3.97 -0.33
CA HIS A 28 13.04 4.80 0.29
C HIS A 28 12.94 6.27 -0.14
N LEU A 29 12.69 6.55 -1.41
CA LEU A 29 12.53 7.93 -1.92
C LEU A 29 11.33 8.64 -1.27
N ARG A 30 10.22 7.92 -1.07
CA ARG A 30 9.04 8.41 -0.34
C ARG A 30 9.22 8.39 1.17
N ARG A 31 10.36 7.91 1.63
CA ARG A 31 10.71 7.78 3.04
C ARG A 31 9.65 6.96 3.79
N VAL A 32 9.29 5.80 3.26
CA VAL A 32 8.60 4.76 4.03
C VAL A 32 9.54 4.28 5.15
N PRO A 33 9.06 3.99 6.37
CA PRO A 33 9.90 3.44 7.45
C PRO A 33 10.58 2.14 7.01
N GLU A 34 11.88 1.98 7.34
CA GLU A 34 12.70 0.86 6.86
C GLU A 34 12.11 -0.49 7.26
N HIS A 35 11.70 -0.65 8.52
CA HIS A 35 11.11 -1.89 9.02
C HIS A 35 9.80 -2.24 8.30
N TRP A 36 9.06 -1.25 7.78
CA TRP A 36 7.87 -1.53 6.96
C TRP A 36 8.26 -2.09 5.60
N ILE A 37 9.32 -1.56 5.00
CA ILE A 37 9.85 -2.07 3.74
C ILE A 37 10.34 -3.51 3.93
N GLU A 38 11.12 -3.78 4.97
CA GLU A 38 11.66 -5.12 5.24
C GLU A 38 10.56 -6.18 5.46
N GLU A 39 9.46 -5.80 6.14
CA GLU A 39 8.37 -6.73 6.45
C GLU A 39 7.39 -6.92 5.29
N ASP A 40 7.08 -5.85 4.54
CA ASP A 40 6.04 -5.86 3.50
C ASP A 40 6.62 -6.10 2.09
N ALA A 41 7.93 -5.93 1.89
CA ALA A 41 8.55 -6.19 0.59
C ALA A 41 8.60 -7.69 0.33
N THR A 42 7.79 -8.14 -0.63
CA THR A 42 7.69 -9.54 -1.00
C THR A 42 8.09 -9.72 -2.47
N PRO A 43 8.78 -10.81 -2.84
CA PRO A 43 8.94 -11.18 -4.24
C PRO A 43 7.56 -11.53 -4.81
N LEU A 44 7.01 -10.64 -5.64
CA LEU A 44 5.79 -10.88 -6.38
C LEU A 44 6.18 -11.52 -7.72
N GLU A 45 5.72 -12.74 -7.95
CA GLU A 45 5.88 -13.41 -9.23
C GLU A 45 4.69 -13.12 -10.14
N SER A 46 4.98 -12.79 -11.39
CA SER A 46 3.96 -12.74 -12.43
C SER A 46 3.51 -14.17 -12.72
N GLY A 47 2.30 -14.55 -12.30
CA GLY A 47 1.76 -15.87 -12.60
C GLY A 47 1.44 -16.03 -14.10
N PHE A 48 1.70 -17.21 -14.65
CA PHE A 48 1.50 -17.52 -16.08
C PHE A 48 0.03 -17.79 -16.46
N ARG A 49 -0.94 -17.67 -15.53
CA ARG A 49 -2.31 -18.18 -15.74
C ARG A 49 -3.31 -17.18 -16.33
N SER A 50 -3.04 -15.88 -16.30
CA SER A 50 -3.90 -14.86 -16.93
C SER A 50 -3.15 -13.53 -17.10
N ASP A 51 -3.53 -12.73 -18.10
CA ASP A 51 -2.94 -11.40 -18.37
C ASP A 51 -2.99 -10.46 -17.16
N ASN A 52 -4.02 -10.62 -16.30
CA ASN A 52 -4.19 -9.94 -15.00
C ASN A 52 -3.14 -10.28 -13.92
N GLN A 53 -2.24 -11.23 -14.17
CA GLN A 53 -1.14 -11.60 -13.28
C GLN A 53 0.20 -11.01 -13.72
N THR A 54 0.22 -10.25 -14.82
CA THR A 54 1.45 -9.62 -15.32
C THR A 54 1.79 -8.39 -14.49
N ILE A 55 2.99 -8.38 -13.90
CA ILE A 55 3.50 -7.22 -13.17
C ILE A 55 4.14 -6.26 -14.16
N TYR A 56 3.65 -5.02 -14.17
CA TYR A 56 4.20 -3.93 -14.97
C TYR A 56 4.94 -2.96 -14.06
N VAL A 57 6.18 -2.66 -14.42
CA VAL A 57 6.99 -1.60 -13.80
C VAL A 57 7.15 -0.51 -14.86
N GLY A 58 6.44 0.60 -14.69
CA GLY A 58 6.27 1.58 -15.77
C GLY A 58 5.56 0.97 -16.98
N LYS A 59 6.28 0.83 -18.11
CA LYS A 59 5.78 0.18 -19.35
C LYS A 59 6.36 -1.20 -19.63
N GLN A 60 7.20 -1.74 -18.73
CA GLN A 60 7.87 -3.02 -18.95
C GLN A 60 7.26 -4.14 -18.12
N ARG A 61 7.05 -5.31 -18.74
CA ARG A 61 6.69 -6.56 -18.05
C ARG A 61 7.91 -7.09 -17.32
N VAL A 62 7.78 -7.38 -16.04
CA VAL A 62 8.81 -8.07 -15.25
C VAL A 62 8.24 -9.37 -14.67
N ASN A 63 9.01 -10.45 -14.77
CA ASN A 63 8.58 -11.78 -14.31
C ASN A 63 8.57 -11.91 -12.78
N GLN A 64 9.44 -11.16 -12.12
CA GLN A 64 9.53 -11.05 -10.67
C GLN A 64 9.72 -9.58 -10.33
N TYR A 65 8.97 -9.10 -9.35
CA TYR A 65 9.11 -7.74 -8.85
C TYR A 65 9.11 -7.77 -7.33
N HIS A 66 10.21 -7.29 -6.75
CA HIS A 66 10.33 -7.16 -5.31
C HIS A 66 9.87 -5.76 -4.90
N GLY A 67 8.79 -5.70 -4.13
CA GLY A 67 8.19 -4.42 -3.76
C GLY A 67 7.07 -4.54 -2.75
N VAL A 68 6.58 -3.38 -2.32
CA VAL A 68 5.51 -3.24 -1.34
C VAL A 68 4.22 -2.89 -2.09
N ARG A 69 3.14 -3.62 -1.84
CA ARG A 69 1.84 -3.25 -2.41
C ARG A 69 1.32 -2.01 -1.69
N ASP A 70 0.88 -1.02 -2.45
CA ASP A 70 0.43 0.25 -1.88
C ASP A 70 -0.82 0.11 -0.98
N VAL A 71 -1.65 -0.91 -1.22
CA VAL A 71 -2.78 -1.26 -0.34
C VAL A 71 -2.33 -1.76 1.03
N ASP A 72 -1.25 -2.55 1.09
CA ASP A 72 -0.72 -3.05 2.36
C ASP A 72 -0.12 -1.87 3.16
N LEU A 73 0.58 -0.97 2.45
CA LEU A 73 1.06 0.27 3.02
C LEU A 73 -0.09 1.16 3.55
N ALA A 74 -1.19 1.27 2.81
CA ALA A 74 -2.37 2.04 3.24
C ALA A 74 -3.02 1.45 4.50
N VAL A 75 -3.18 0.13 4.56
CA VAL A 75 -3.68 -0.59 5.75
C VAL A 75 -2.78 -0.31 6.95
N ARG A 76 -1.46 -0.40 6.74
CA ARG A 76 -0.47 -0.16 7.79
C ARG A 76 -0.49 1.28 8.30
N ILE A 77 -0.64 2.25 7.40
CA ILE A 77 -0.83 3.66 7.74
C ILE A 77 -2.12 3.86 8.55
N GLY A 78 -3.24 3.27 8.13
CA GLY A 78 -4.51 3.35 8.85
C GLY A 78 -4.37 2.87 10.29
N ARG A 79 -3.77 1.69 10.49
CA ARG A 79 -3.50 1.15 11.84
C ARG A 79 -2.57 2.06 12.66
N ALA A 80 -1.51 2.59 12.04
CA ALA A 80 -0.57 3.49 12.72
C ALA A 80 -1.21 4.82 13.15
N LEU A 81 -2.27 5.25 12.46
CA LEU A 81 -3.08 6.42 12.80
C LEU A 81 -4.19 6.12 13.81
N GLY A 82 -4.37 4.86 14.21
CA GLY A 82 -5.34 4.44 15.22
C GLY A 82 -6.68 3.96 14.67
N LEU A 83 -6.82 3.80 13.35
CA LEU A 83 -8.04 3.29 12.74
C LEU A 83 -8.22 1.79 12.98
N ASP A 84 -9.47 1.37 13.18
CA ASP A 84 -9.90 -0.03 13.09
C ASP A 84 -10.08 -0.40 11.60
N VAL A 85 -8.96 -0.72 10.96
CA VAL A 85 -8.92 -0.95 9.50
C VAL A 85 -9.75 -2.17 9.11
N GLU A 86 -9.78 -3.20 9.95
CA GLU A 86 -10.58 -4.41 9.74
C GLU A 86 -12.07 -4.08 9.62
N ARG A 87 -12.58 -3.22 10.52
CA ARG A 87 -13.97 -2.75 10.48
C ARG A 87 -14.23 -1.86 9.25
N ILE A 88 -13.37 -0.89 8.99
CA ILE A 88 -13.52 0.07 7.87
C ILE A 88 -13.51 -0.64 6.52
N THR A 89 -12.65 -1.65 6.38
CA THR A 89 -12.42 -2.32 5.09
C THR A 89 -13.30 -3.55 4.88
N ALA A 90 -14.13 -3.95 5.86
CA ALA A 90 -14.95 -5.16 5.83
C ALA A 90 -15.87 -5.28 4.60
N ASN A 91 -16.36 -4.14 4.07
CA ASN A 91 -17.25 -4.11 2.90
C ASN A 91 -16.51 -3.82 1.58
N SER A 92 -15.18 -3.67 1.61
CA SER A 92 -14.40 -3.35 0.42
C SER A 92 -14.20 -4.59 -0.45
N LEU A 93 -14.76 -4.57 -1.65
CA LEU A 93 -14.67 -5.68 -2.62
C LEU A 93 -13.40 -5.63 -3.49
N SER A 94 -12.56 -4.60 -3.35
CA SER A 94 -11.34 -4.43 -4.12
C SER A 94 -10.28 -3.70 -3.32
N ARG A 95 -9.01 -3.87 -3.72
CA ARG A 95 -7.88 -3.17 -3.09
C ARG A 95 -7.99 -1.63 -3.21
N ARG A 96 -8.49 -1.12 -4.36
CA ARG A 96 -8.82 0.30 -4.51
C ARG A 96 -9.89 0.74 -3.50
N GLY A 97 -10.91 -0.08 -3.31
CA GLY A 97 -11.96 0.16 -2.31
C GLY A 97 -11.40 0.26 -0.88
N ILE A 98 -10.45 -0.63 -0.54
CA ILE A 98 -9.76 -0.60 0.76
C ILE A 98 -9.05 0.74 0.96
N VAL A 99 -8.23 1.17 0.00
CA VAL A 99 -7.49 2.44 0.09
C VAL A 99 -8.44 3.63 0.19
N LEU A 100 -9.53 3.62 -0.60
CA LEU A 100 -10.53 4.69 -0.56
C LEU A 100 -11.21 4.76 0.82
N ALA A 101 -11.67 3.64 1.36
CA ALA A 101 -12.33 3.58 2.66
C ALA A 101 -11.42 4.10 3.80
N ILE A 102 -10.13 3.77 3.76
CA ILE A 102 -9.15 4.29 4.73
C ILE A 102 -8.97 5.80 4.59
N LYS A 103 -8.88 6.32 3.35
CA LYS A 103 -8.79 7.77 3.10
C LYS A 103 -10.02 8.50 3.62
N GLU A 104 -11.21 7.97 3.35
CA GLU A 104 -12.48 8.53 3.80
C GLU A 104 -12.57 8.58 5.32
N ALA A 105 -12.30 7.46 6.02
CA ALA A 105 -12.32 7.41 7.48
C ALA A 105 -11.38 8.46 8.13
N ILE A 106 -10.20 8.68 7.56
CA ILE A 106 -9.25 9.71 8.05
C ILE A 106 -9.76 11.13 7.81
N MET A 107 -10.44 11.37 6.69
CA MET A 107 -11.02 12.69 6.38
C MET A 107 -12.22 12.99 7.28
N ASP A 108 -13.02 11.97 7.59
CA ASP A 108 -14.19 12.06 8.46
C ASP A 108 -13.82 12.14 9.95
N GLY A 109 -12.56 11.82 10.29
CA GLY A 109 -12.00 11.97 11.62
C GLY A 109 -12.30 10.83 12.59
N GLU A 110 -12.53 9.61 12.05
CA GLU A 110 -12.60 8.38 12.85
C GLU A 110 -11.26 8.00 13.50
#